data_AF-A0A1A0TFJ0-F1
#
_entry.id   AF-A0A1A0TFJ0-F1
#
_cell.length_a   1.000
_cell.length_b   1.000
_cell.length_c   1.000
_cell.angle_alpha   90.00
_cell.angle_beta   90.00
_cell.angle_gamma   90.00
#
_symmetry.space_group_name_H-M   'P 1'
#
loop_
_entity.id
_entity.type
_entity.pdbx_description
1 polymer ?
#
loop_
_entity_poly.entity_id
_entity_poly.type
_entity_poly.pdbx_seq_one_letter_code
_entity_poly.pdbx_strand_id
1 'polypeptide(L)'
;MANVLRIVAATVAAPAIVGIALAGAATADPPLLNGIYGSTDGDPYNVWTIATNCGPAGCTGTVTSNQGWSTPTTLNGGRWVFTVSKPGGLTCEDGHYEPAVVSMALDPVTLAGVMTSDSNYGCAGGVLTQSPFQLQKLG
;
A
#
# COMPACT_ATOMS: atom_id res chain seq x y z
N MET A 1 -42.62 -2.61 -80.78
CA MET A 1 -43.25 -2.16 -79.53
C MET A 1 -42.46 -2.76 -78.37
N ALA A 2 -42.04 -1.92 -77.44
CA ALA A 2 -41.06 -2.22 -76.39
C ALA A 2 -41.58 -3.19 -75.32
N ASN A 3 -40.68 -3.95 -74.70
CA ASN A 3 -40.47 -3.76 -73.26
C ASN A 3 -39.09 -4.24 -72.79
N VAL A 4 -38.34 -3.32 -72.21
CA VAL A 4 -37.15 -3.53 -71.39
C VAL A 4 -37.62 -3.73 -69.95
N LEU A 5 -37.03 -4.64 -69.16
CA LEU A 5 -36.91 -4.49 -67.70
C LEU A 5 -35.86 -5.51 -67.18
N ARG A 6 -34.61 -5.09 -66.99
CA ARG A 6 -33.96 -4.65 -65.73
C ARG A 6 -33.64 -5.80 -64.76
N ILE A 7 -32.38 -6.24 -64.83
CA ILE A 7 -31.68 -7.08 -63.86
C ILE A 7 -31.57 -6.28 -62.54
N VAL A 8 -32.12 -6.82 -61.45
CA VAL A 8 -31.88 -6.30 -60.09
C VAL A 8 -30.89 -7.24 -59.42
N ALA A 9 -29.62 -6.84 -59.38
CA ALA A 9 -28.62 -7.44 -58.50
C ALA A 9 -28.68 -6.71 -57.16
N ALA A 10 -29.32 -7.31 -56.15
CA ALA A 10 -29.27 -6.82 -54.78
C ALA A 10 -28.00 -7.35 -54.13
N THR A 11 -27.03 -6.47 -53.90
CA THR A 11 -25.81 -6.74 -53.15
C THR A 11 -26.15 -6.99 -51.68
N VAL A 12 -25.81 -8.17 -51.16
CA VAL A 12 -25.93 -8.51 -49.74
C VAL A 12 -24.78 -7.80 -49.00
N ALA A 13 -25.07 -6.68 -48.35
CA ALA A 13 -24.13 -6.02 -47.45
C ALA A 13 -24.12 -6.77 -46.11
N ALA A 14 -23.04 -7.51 -45.83
CA ALA A 14 -22.81 -8.13 -44.53
C ALA A 14 -22.43 -7.05 -43.49
N PRO A 15 -23.00 -7.04 -42.27
CA PRO A 15 -22.58 -6.12 -41.22
C PRO A 15 -21.22 -6.59 -40.66
N ALA A 16 -20.19 -5.76 -40.79
CA ALA A 16 -18.93 -5.96 -40.08
C ALA A 16 -19.15 -5.59 -38.60
N ILE A 17 -19.32 -6.58 -37.73
CA ILE A 17 -19.34 -6.39 -36.28
C ILE A 17 -17.90 -6.10 -35.85
N VAL A 18 -17.59 -4.82 -35.63
CA VAL A 18 -16.34 -4.40 -35.00
C VAL A 18 -16.46 -4.74 -33.51
N GLY A 19 -15.87 -5.86 -33.10
CA GLY A 19 -15.74 -6.23 -31.69
C GLY A 19 -14.82 -5.22 -31.00
N ILE A 20 -15.39 -4.39 -30.14
CA ILE A 20 -14.62 -3.52 -29.23
C ILE A 20 -14.00 -4.47 -28.19
N ALA A 21 -12.74 -4.85 -28.40
CA ALA A 21 -11.97 -5.52 -27.37
C ALA A 21 -11.82 -4.55 -26.20
N LEU A 22 -12.47 -4.83 -25.06
CA LEU A 22 -12.15 -4.16 -23.81
C LEU A 22 -10.68 -4.48 -23.52
N ALA A 23 -9.80 -3.49 -23.62
CA ALA A 23 -8.48 -3.58 -23.05
C ALA A 23 -8.69 -3.92 -21.57
N GLY A 24 -8.29 -5.13 -21.16
CA GLY A 24 -8.36 -5.55 -19.77
C GLY A 24 -7.68 -4.49 -18.89
N ALA A 25 -8.23 -4.23 -17.71
CA ALA A 25 -7.60 -3.31 -16.77
C ALA A 25 -6.16 -3.77 -16.53
N ALA A 26 -5.20 -2.97 -16.98
CA ALA A 26 -3.81 -3.17 -16.63
C ALA A 26 -3.69 -2.84 -15.14
N THR A 27 -3.71 -3.87 -14.29
CA THR A 27 -3.30 -3.71 -12.89
C THR A 27 -1.82 -3.37 -12.91
N ALA A 28 -1.46 -2.12 -12.63
CA ALA A 28 -0.06 -1.75 -12.46
C ALA A 28 0.55 -2.59 -11.34
N ASP A 29 1.78 -3.05 -11.53
CA ASP A 29 2.51 -3.71 -10.45
C ASP A 29 2.53 -2.81 -9.21
N PRO A 30 2.31 -3.36 -8.01
CA PRO A 30 2.30 -2.54 -6.82
C PRO A 30 3.62 -1.79 -6.64
N PRO A 31 3.60 -0.51 -6.22
CA PRO A 31 4.84 0.24 -6.10
C PRO A 31 5.72 -0.38 -5.02
N LEU A 32 6.88 -0.89 -5.45
CA LEU A 32 7.90 -1.34 -4.52
C LEU A 32 8.44 -0.15 -3.74
N LEU A 33 8.67 -0.37 -2.45
CA LEU A 33 9.27 0.61 -1.54
C LEU A 33 10.65 0.11 -1.16
N ASN A 34 11.69 0.69 -1.76
CA ASN A 34 13.08 0.26 -1.61
C ASN A 34 14.01 1.46 -1.42
N GLY A 35 14.78 1.44 -0.32
CA GLY A 35 15.77 2.47 -0.03
C GLY A 35 15.87 2.82 1.45
N ILE A 36 16.59 3.90 1.73
CA ILE A 36 16.70 4.47 3.07
C ILE A 36 15.79 5.68 3.16
N TYR A 37 14.93 5.69 4.18
CA TYR A 37 13.93 6.72 4.40
C TYR A 37 14.10 7.32 5.79
N GLY A 38 13.92 8.63 5.89
CA GLY A 38 13.88 9.35 7.16
C GLY A 38 12.57 10.09 7.33
N SER A 39 12.23 10.45 8.55
CA SER A 39 11.10 11.36 8.80
C SER A 39 11.38 12.75 8.23
N THR A 40 10.33 13.44 7.76
CA THR A 40 10.44 14.81 7.23
C THR A 40 10.69 15.87 8.30
N ASP A 41 10.39 15.56 9.57
CA ASP A 41 10.73 16.43 10.71
C ASP A 41 12.23 16.43 11.05
N GLY A 42 13.00 15.56 10.40
CA GLY A 42 14.45 15.45 10.59
C GLY A 42 14.84 14.68 11.85
N ASP A 43 13.95 13.91 12.47
CA ASP A 43 14.30 13.05 13.61
C ASP A 43 15.36 12.01 13.22
N PRO A 44 16.61 12.11 13.75
CA PRO A 44 17.68 11.19 13.39
C PRO A 44 17.44 9.76 13.90
N TYR A 45 16.51 9.54 14.82
CA TYR A 45 16.16 8.22 15.35
C TYR A 45 15.04 7.53 14.55
N ASN A 46 14.48 8.20 13.55
CA ASN A 46 13.44 7.66 12.66
C ASN A 46 13.99 7.49 11.25
N VAL A 47 15.04 6.66 11.11
CA VAL A 47 15.62 6.26 9.82
C VAL A 47 15.39 4.77 9.58
N TRP A 48 14.74 4.44 8.47
CA TRP A 48 14.36 3.08 8.11
C TRP A 48 14.95 2.67 6.77
N THR A 49 15.55 1.49 6.75
CA THR A 49 15.90 0.78 5.52
C THR A 49 14.75 -0.15 5.17
N ILE A 50 14.13 0.07 4.01
CA ILE A 50 12.99 -0.72 3.54
C ILE A 50 13.43 -1.51 2.31
N ALA A 51 13.15 -2.81 2.32
CA ALA A 51 13.39 -3.71 1.21
C ALA A 51 12.13 -4.53 0.93
N THR A 52 11.55 -4.41 -0.25
CA THR A 52 10.29 -5.03 -0.64
C THR A 52 10.38 -5.70 -2.01
N ASN A 53 9.62 -6.78 -2.16
CA ASN A 53 9.52 -7.53 -3.40
C ASN A 53 8.11 -8.13 -3.56
N CYS A 54 7.67 -8.31 -4.80
CA CYS A 54 6.40 -8.95 -5.13
C CYS A 54 6.61 -10.32 -5.79
N GLY A 55 5.75 -11.26 -5.48
CA GLY A 55 5.68 -12.57 -6.13
C GLY A 55 4.24 -13.08 -6.25
N PRO A 56 4.03 -14.32 -6.74
CA PRO A 56 2.69 -14.86 -6.97
C PRO A 56 1.80 -14.93 -5.72
N ALA A 57 2.40 -14.99 -4.53
CA ALA A 57 1.68 -15.04 -3.24
C ALA A 57 1.37 -13.65 -2.65
N GLY A 58 1.77 -12.57 -3.32
CA GLY A 58 1.63 -11.19 -2.84
C GLY A 58 2.98 -10.47 -2.68
N CYS A 59 2.94 -9.27 -2.10
CA CYS A 59 4.11 -8.45 -1.88
C CYS A 59 4.48 -8.40 -0.40
N THR A 60 5.75 -8.67 -0.12
CA THR A 60 6.33 -8.71 1.22
C THR A 60 7.67 -8.01 1.25
N GLY A 61 8.17 -7.73 2.45
CA GLY A 61 9.48 -7.12 2.62
C GLY A 61 9.91 -7.09 4.06
N THR A 62 10.95 -6.30 4.32
CA THR A 62 11.50 -6.05 5.64
C THR A 62 11.67 -4.55 5.83
N VAL A 63 11.36 -4.07 7.04
CA VAL A 63 11.66 -2.72 7.50
C VAL A 63 12.66 -2.85 8.65
N THR A 64 13.80 -2.18 8.54
CA THR A 64 14.85 -2.17 9.56
C THR A 64 15.12 -0.74 10.00
N SER A 65 15.08 -0.47 11.30
CA SER A 65 15.37 0.84 11.86
C SER A 65 16.81 0.95 12.34
N ASN A 66 17.37 2.16 12.27
CA ASN A 66 18.61 2.52 12.91
C ASN A 66 18.59 2.41 14.46
N GLN A 67 17.41 2.24 15.06
CA GLN A 67 17.23 1.93 16.49
C GLN A 67 17.42 0.44 16.84
N GLY A 68 17.81 -0.38 15.85
CA GLY A 68 18.21 -1.78 16.08
C GLY A 68 17.09 -2.82 15.98
N TRP A 69 15.87 -2.42 15.59
CA TRP A 69 14.77 -3.36 15.33
C TRP A 69 14.58 -3.64 13.84
N SER A 70 14.02 -4.81 13.52
CA SER A 70 13.64 -5.22 12.17
C SER A 70 12.35 -6.02 12.21
N THR A 71 11.46 -5.81 11.25
CA THR A 71 10.14 -6.46 11.18
C THR A 71 9.72 -6.74 9.74
N PRO A 72 8.99 -7.83 9.45
CA PRO A 72 8.38 -8.02 8.14
C PRO A 72 7.33 -6.96 7.84
N THR A 73 7.19 -6.62 6.55
CA THR A 73 6.12 -5.79 6.02
C THR A 73 5.38 -6.51 4.90
N THR A 74 4.09 -6.21 4.75
CA THR A 74 3.24 -6.78 3.69
C THR A 74 2.48 -5.68 3.01
N LEU A 75 2.17 -5.85 1.72
CA LEU A 75 1.31 -4.91 1.03
C LEU A 75 -0.15 -5.30 1.20
N ASN A 76 -0.96 -4.40 1.74
CA ASN A 76 -2.41 -4.56 1.87
C ASN A 76 -3.12 -3.26 1.46
N GLY A 77 -4.10 -3.37 0.55
CA GLY A 77 -4.88 -2.21 0.11
C GLY A 77 -4.03 -1.08 -0.50
N GLY A 78 -2.92 -1.41 -1.17
CA GLY A 78 -2.00 -0.44 -1.75
C GLY A 78 -1.04 0.24 -0.76
N ARG A 79 -1.07 -0.17 0.52
CA ARG A 79 -0.18 0.34 1.56
C ARG A 79 0.70 -0.76 2.13
N TRP A 80 1.95 -0.43 2.45
CA TRP A 80 2.85 -1.30 3.20
C TRP A 80 2.50 -1.24 4.68
N VAL A 81 2.13 -2.38 5.24
CA VAL A 81 1.72 -2.51 6.63
C VAL A 81 2.69 -3.39 7.40
N PHE A 82 3.10 -2.91 8.57
CA PHE A 82 3.98 -3.63 9.48
C PHE A 82 3.72 -3.22 10.92
N THR A 83 4.16 -4.06 11.85
CA THR A 83 3.96 -3.85 13.28
C THR A 83 5.27 -4.05 14.02
N VAL A 84 5.50 -3.20 15.03
CA VAL A 84 6.63 -3.30 15.95
C VAL A 84 6.12 -3.28 17.39
N SER A 85 6.69 -4.13 18.23
CA SER A 85 6.43 -4.11 19.67
C SER A 85 7.45 -3.21 20.35
N LYS A 86 6.99 -2.19 21.08
CA LYS A 86 7.85 -1.29 21.86
C LYS A 86 7.74 -1.64 23.34
N PRO A 87 8.81 -2.19 23.97
CA PRO A 87 8.83 -2.43 25.41
C PRO A 87 8.65 -1.11 26.19
N GLY A 88 7.76 -1.09 27.18
CA GLY A 88 7.42 0.11 27.99
C GLY A 88 6.70 1.22 27.19
N GLY A 89 6.03 0.85 26.11
CA GLY A 89 5.64 1.76 25.03
C GLY A 89 4.49 2.71 25.34
N LEU A 90 3.60 2.37 26.27
CA LEU A 90 2.49 3.23 26.68
C LEU A 90 2.42 3.35 28.20
N THR A 91 2.08 4.54 28.67
CA THR A 91 1.78 4.80 30.08
C THR A 91 0.27 4.78 30.25
N CYS A 92 -0.22 3.89 31.11
CA CYS A 92 -1.63 3.80 31.45
C CYS A 92 -2.03 4.92 32.42
N GLU A 93 -3.33 5.12 32.65
CA GLU A 93 -3.86 6.22 33.48
C GLU A 93 -3.40 6.15 34.95
N ASP A 94 -3.21 4.94 35.47
CA ASP A 94 -2.67 4.64 36.80
C ASP A 94 -1.12 4.71 36.87
N GLY A 95 -0.47 5.08 35.76
CA GLY A 95 0.95 5.39 35.68
C GLY A 95 1.89 4.19 35.47
N HIS A 96 1.38 2.97 35.36
CA HIS A 96 2.24 1.83 34.97
C HIS A 96 2.51 1.81 33.45
N TYR A 97 3.53 1.06 33.06
CA TYR A 97 3.95 0.93 31.67
C TYR A 97 3.53 -0.42 31.11
N GLU A 98 2.93 -0.39 29.92
CA GLU A 98 2.57 -1.58 29.16
C GLU A 98 3.32 -1.61 27.82
N PRO A 99 3.71 -2.79 27.31
CA PRO A 99 4.23 -2.92 25.95
C PRO A 99 3.21 -2.37 24.95
N ALA A 100 3.67 -1.52 24.04
CA ALA A 100 2.82 -0.99 22.99
C ALA A 100 3.03 -1.78 21.70
N VAL A 101 1.92 -2.08 21.03
CA VAL A 101 1.92 -2.60 19.66
C VAL A 101 1.73 -1.40 18.73
N VAL A 102 2.77 -1.07 17.97
CA VAL A 102 2.75 0.04 17.03
C VAL A 102 2.59 -0.51 15.63
N SER A 103 1.47 -0.22 14.99
CA SER A 103 1.20 -0.57 13.60
C SER A 103 1.41 0.63 12.70
N MET A 104 2.14 0.44 11.61
CA MET A 104 2.38 1.45 10.59
C MET A 104 1.72 1.05 9.27
N ALA A 105 1.14 2.02 8.58
CA ALA A 105 0.62 1.86 7.22
C ALA A 105 1.18 2.97 6.31
N LEU A 106 1.95 2.58 5.30
CA LEU A 106 2.67 3.49 4.40
C LEU A 106 2.16 3.45 2.98
N ASP A 107 1.91 4.61 2.40
CA ASP A 107 1.68 4.76 0.96
C ASP A 107 3.04 4.84 0.23
N PRO A 108 3.35 3.88 -0.68
CA PRO A 108 4.67 3.84 -1.32
C PRO A 108 4.90 4.93 -2.38
N VAL A 109 3.85 5.65 -2.80
CA VAL A 109 3.94 6.70 -3.82
C VAL A 109 4.14 8.06 -3.16
N THR A 110 3.31 8.36 -2.16
CA THR A 110 3.32 9.66 -1.48
C THR A 110 4.23 9.69 -0.26
N LEU A 111 4.72 8.52 0.18
CA LEU A 111 5.48 8.31 1.42
C LEU A 111 4.71 8.66 2.71
N ALA A 112 3.42 8.97 2.59
CA ALA A 112 2.56 9.31 3.71
C ALA A 112 2.24 8.06 4.54
N GLY A 113 2.43 8.18 5.84
CA GLY A 113 2.23 7.12 6.80
C GLY A 113 1.18 7.44 7.85
N VAL A 114 0.61 6.40 8.42
CA VAL A 114 -0.17 6.47 9.65
C VAL A 114 0.44 5.50 10.64
N MET A 115 0.76 5.99 11.84
CA MET A 115 1.19 5.20 12.97
C MET A 115 0.02 5.07 13.94
N THR A 116 -0.26 3.83 14.36
CA THR A 116 -1.28 3.52 15.37
C THR A 116 -0.60 2.78 16.50
N SER A 117 -0.65 3.31 17.72
CA SER A 117 -0.12 2.66 18.92
C SER A 117 -1.27 2.15 19.76
N ASP A 118 -1.23 0.87 20.12
CA ASP A 118 -2.23 0.19 20.92
C ASP A 118 -1.59 -0.46 22.16
N SER A 119 -2.21 -0.32 23.32
CA SER A 119 -1.76 -0.95 24.58
C SER A 119 -1.99 -2.46 24.64
N ASN A 120 -2.61 -3.05 23.62
CA ASN A 120 -3.02 -4.45 23.51
C ASN A 120 -3.75 -4.95 24.76
N TYR A 121 -4.72 -4.16 25.22
CA TYR A 121 -5.49 -4.39 26.45
C TYR A 121 -4.68 -4.41 27.76
N GLY A 122 -3.39 -4.04 27.74
CA GLY A 122 -2.59 -3.88 28.95
C GLY A 122 -3.10 -2.73 29.82
N CYS A 123 -3.49 -1.61 29.20
CA CYS A 123 -4.15 -0.52 29.92
C CYS A 123 -5.66 -0.77 30.03
N ALA A 124 -6.24 -0.48 31.20
CA ALA A 124 -7.69 -0.49 31.39
C ALA A 124 -8.37 0.48 30.40
N GLY A 125 -9.38 -0.02 29.69
CA GLY A 125 -10.10 0.75 28.66
C GLY A 125 -9.44 0.77 27.27
N GLY A 126 -8.19 0.31 27.14
CA GLY A 126 -7.43 0.32 25.89
C GLY A 126 -6.97 1.73 25.49
N VAL A 127 -5.66 1.92 25.34
CA VAL A 127 -5.11 3.16 24.78
C VAL A 127 -4.81 2.94 23.31
N LEU A 128 -5.54 3.64 22.45
CA LEU A 128 -5.29 3.72 21.01
C LEU A 128 -4.92 5.16 20.65
N THR A 129 -3.71 5.38 20.17
CA THR A 129 -3.31 6.68 19.59
C THR A 129 -2.99 6.50 18.12
N GLN A 130 -3.39 7.49 17.30
CA GLN A 130 -3.13 7.48 15.87
C GLN A 130 -2.54 8.83 15.47
N SER A 131 -1.42 8.80 14.76
CA SER A 131 -0.76 10.00 14.23
C SER A 131 -0.33 9.80 12.78
N PRO A 132 -0.52 10.82 11.92
CA PRO A 132 0.09 10.81 10.61
C PRO A 132 1.60 11.08 10.72
N PHE A 133 2.36 10.55 9.78
CA PHE A 133 3.76 10.91 9.58
C PHE A 133 4.10 11.00 8.10
N GLN A 134 5.22 11.63 7.79
CA GLN A 134 5.74 11.68 6.44
C GLN A 134 7.19 11.23 6.37
N LEU A 135 7.49 10.41 5.36
CA LEU A 135 8.86 10.02 5.05
C LEU A 135 9.40 10.79 3.86
N GLN A 136 10.71 10.90 3.83
CA GLN A 136 11.49 11.33 2.67
C GLN A 136 12.57 10.31 2.39
N LYS A 137 12.88 10.12 1.11
CA LYS A 137 13.99 9.26 0.71
C LYS A 137 15.32 9.97 0.97
N LEU A 138 16.25 9.30 1.64
CA LEU A 138 17.58 9.84 1.97
C LEU A 138 18.68 9.38 0.99
N GLY A 139 18.46 8.27 0.28
CA GLY A 139 19.38 7.66 -0.68
C GLY A 139 18.77 6.43 -1.33
#